data_AF-A0A534RSK0-F1
#
_entry.id   AF-A0A534RSK0-F1
#
_cell.length_a   1.000
_cell.length_b   1.000
_cell.length_c   1.000
_cell.angle_alpha   90.00
_cell.angle_beta   90.00
_cell.angle_gamma   90.00
#
_symmetry.space_group_name_H-M   'P 1'
#
loop_
_entity.id
_entity.type
_entity.pdbx_description
1 polymer ?
#
loop_
_entity_poly.entity_id
_entity_poly.type
_entity_poly.pdbx_seq_one_letter_code
_entity_poly.pdbx_strand_id
1 'polypeptide(L)'
;MVGDGLEIASTARRGAERVREAATRVRAQDAGIYGWQELILNRDERCRDCDRELDRGARACRGLSDQPNATPVFLCPGCVGRIGKE
;
A
#
# COMPACT_ATOMS: atom_id res chain seq x y z
N MET A 1 23.66 15.91 -27.01
CA MET A 1 23.74 15.79 -25.54
C MET A 1 22.30 15.72 -25.02
N VAL A 2 21.72 14.52 -24.97
CA VAL A 2 20.33 14.26 -24.53
C VAL A 2 20.35 12.99 -23.67
N GLY A 3 21.11 12.99 -22.58
CA GLY A 3 21.27 11.84 -21.69
C GLY A 3 20.89 12.16 -20.24
N ASP A 4 21.36 13.30 -19.76
CA ASP A 4 21.35 13.63 -18.33
C ASP A 4 19.95 13.87 -17.75
N GLY A 5 19.04 14.49 -18.52
CA GLY A 5 17.68 14.79 -18.05
C GLY A 5 16.81 13.55 -17.80
N LEU A 6 17.02 12.48 -18.59
CA LEU A 6 16.27 11.23 -18.44
C LEU A 6 16.74 10.42 -17.23
N GLU A 7 18.04 10.40 -16.97
CA GLU A 7 18.62 9.71 -15.82
C GLU A 7 18.21 10.36 -14.50
N ILE A 8 18.25 11.69 -14.40
CA ILE A 8 17.82 12.45 -13.21
C ILE A 8 16.34 12.16 -12.90
N ALA A 9 15.47 12.19 -13.91
CA ALA A 9 14.05 11.90 -13.75
C ALA A 9 13.80 10.45 -13.30
N SER A 10 14.59 9.49 -13.79
CA SER A 10 14.49 8.08 -13.40
C SER A 10 14.90 7.84 -11.94
N THR A 11 15.96 8.52 -11.48
CA THR A 11 16.46 8.44 -10.10
C THR A 11 15.49 9.07 -9.12
N ALA A 12 14.89 10.21 -9.48
CA ALA A 12 13.84 10.85 -8.68
C ALA A 12 12.62 9.94 -8.50
N ARG A 13 12.16 9.27 -9.57
CA ARG A 13 11.02 8.33 -9.50
C ARG A 13 11.31 7.14 -8.59
N ARG A 14 12.49 6.52 -8.72
CA ARG A 14 12.91 5.41 -7.84
C ARG A 14 13.08 5.86 -6.39
N GLY A 15 13.61 7.05 -6.16
CA GLY A 15 13.69 7.66 -4.83
C GLY A 15 12.31 7.80 -4.18
N ALA A 16 11.35 8.37 -4.91
CA ALA A 16 9.98 8.53 -4.43
C ALA A 16 9.27 7.18 -4.18
N GLU A 17 9.54 6.17 -5.00
CA GLU A 17 9.01 4.82 -4.82
C GLU A 17 9.52 4.16 -3.54
N ARG A 18 10.84 4.21 -3.29
CA ARG A 18 11.46 3.68 -2.06
C ARG A 18 10.95 4.38 -0.80
N VAL A 19 10.79 5.71 -0.84
CA VAL A 19 10.24 6.48 0.29
C VAL A 19 8.79 6.07 0.57
N ARG A 20 7.97 5.91 -0.47
CA ARG A 20 6.59 5.42 -0.31
C ARG A 20 6.55 4.02 0.29
N GLU A 21 7.36 3.11 -0.24
CA GLU A 21 7.44 1.72 0.24
C GLU A 21 7.90 1.62 1.70
N ALA A 22 8.94 2.37 2.08
CA ALA A 22 9.38 2.46 3.48
C ALA A 22 8.25 3.00 4.39
N ALA A 23 7.51 4.01 3.94
CA ALA A 23 6.35 4.53 4.66
C ALA A 23 5.21 3.50 4.76
N THR A 24 4.96 2.71 3.71
CA THR A 24 3.98 1.61 3.74
C THR A 24 4.35 0.56 4.78
N ARG A 25 5.63 0.18 4.85
CA ARG A 25 6.13 -0.81 5.82
C ARG A 25 5.98 -0.32 7.26
N VAL A 26 6.39 0.92 7.55
CA VAL A 26 6.24 1.52 8.89
C VAL A 26 4.77 1.53 9.30
N ARG A 27 3.85 1.92 8.41
CA ARG A 27 2.40 1.93 8.70
C ARG A 27 1.81 0.55 8.94
N ALA A 28 2.31 -0.50 8.28
CA ALA A 28 1.87 -1.87 8.49
C ALA A 28 2.36 -2.43 9.83
N GLN A 29 3.61 -2.13 10.19
CA GLN A 29 4.21 -2.52 11.47
C GLN A 29 3.54 -1.80 12.65
N ASP A 30 3.27 -0.50 12.53
CA ASP A 30 2.53 0.28 13.53
C ASP A 30 1.11 -0.27 13.77
N ALA A 31 0.51 -0.89 12.76
CA ALA A 31 -0.81 -1.48 12.85
C ALA A 31 -0.80 -2.95 13.32
N GLY A 32 0.36 -3.52 13.65
CA GLY A 32 0.47 -4.92 14.10
C GLY A 32 -0.06 -5.93 13.08
N ILE A 33 0.11 -5.65 11.78
CA ILE A 33 -0.40 -6.50 10.70
C ILE A 33 0.62 -7.58 10.36
N TYR A 34 0.25 -8.86 10.50
CA TYR A 34 1.11 -10.00 10.14
C TYR A 34 0.81 -10.59 8.76
N GLY A 35 -0.28 -10.17 8.11
CA GLY A 35 -0.65 -10.69 6.80
C GLY A 35 -1.74 -9.89 6.10
N TRP A 36 -1.98 -10.22 4.83
CA TRP A 36 -3.01 -9.58 3.99
C TRP A 36 -3.93 -10.64 3.40
N GLN A 37 -5.24 -10.43 3.53
CA GLN A 37 -6.27 -11.30 2.95
C GLN A 37 -7.03 -10.53 1.85
N GLU A 38 -7.05 -11.06 0.63
CA GLU A 38 -7.89 -10.52 -0.45
C GLU A 38 -9.38 -10.76 -0.15
N LEU A 39 -10.21 -9.76 -0.44
CA LEU A 39 -11.66 -9.78 -0.29
C LEU A 39 -12.37 -8.84 -1.27
N ILE A 40 -13.69 -8.95 -1.35
CA ILE A 40 -14.58 -7.98 -1.99
C ILE A 40 -15.25 -7.14 -0.92
N LEU A 41 -15.21 -5.81 -1.08
CA LEU A 41 -15.79 -4.88 -0.11
C LEU A 41 -17.33 -4.82 -0.22
N ASN A 42 -18.01 -4.81 0.91
CA ASN A 42 -19.46 -4.55 0.99
C ASN A 42 -19.82 -3.10 1.31
N ARG A 43 -18.81 -2.24 1.50
CA ARG A 43 -18.93 -0.81 1.80
C ARG A 43 -17.74 -0.07 1.19
N ASP A 44 -17.85 1.24 1.07
CA ASP A 44 -16.74 2.06 0.62
C ASP A 44 -15.65 2.13 1.70
N GLU A 45 -14.40 2.11 1.28
CA GLU A 45 -13.21 2.20 2.12
C GLU A 45 -12.15 3.07 1.45
N ARG A 46 -11.07 3.36 2.18
CA ARG A 46 -9.87 4.01 1.62
C ARG A 46 -8.67 3.11 1.75
N CYS A 47 -7.84 3.09 0.70
CA CYS A 47 -6.53 2.49 0.78
C CYS A 47 -5.68 3.27 1.79
N ARG A 48 -5.25 2.64 2.87
CA ARG A 48 -4.43 3.30 3.92
C ARG A 48 -3.10 3.84 3.39
N ASP A 49 -2.59 3.30 2.30
CA ASP A 49 -1.29 3.69 1.75
C ASP A 49 -1.39 4.89 0.79
N CYS A 50 -2.15 4.72 -0.30
CA CYS A 50 -2.25 5.72 -1.37
C CYS A 50 -3.48 6.61 -1.29
N ASP A 51 -4.30 6.47 -0.25
CA ASP A 51 -5.55 7.21 0.00
C ASP A 51 -6.63 7.08 -1.10
N ARG A 52 -6.41 6.19 -2.07
CA ARG A 52 -7.37 5.89 -3.13
C ARG A 52 -8.67 5.34 -2.53
N GLU A 53 -9.79 5.86 -3.01
CA GLU A 53 -11.13 5.35 -2.72
C GLU A 53 -11.32 3.93 -3.27
N LEU A 54 -11.89 3.07 -2.44
CA LEU A 54 -12.20 1.68 -2.73
C LEU A 54 -13.71 1.51 -2.59
N ASP A 55 -14.43 1.58 -3.70
CA ASP A 55 -15.87 1.50 -3.70
C ASP A 55 -16.37 0.12 -3.25
N ARG A 56 -17.62 0.07 -2.78
CA ARG A 56 -18.35 -1.19 -2.62
C ARG A 56 -18.26 -2.05 -3.90
N GLY A 57 -17.93 -3.33 -3.72
CA GLY A 57 -17.71 -4.28 -4.81
C GLY A 57 -16.27 -4.29 -5.33
N ALA A 58 -15.41 -3.37 -4.90
CA ALA A 58 -14.00 -3.40 -5.26
C ALA A 58 -13.26 -4.57 -4.59
N ARG A 59 -12.27 -5.10 -5.31
CA ARG A 59 -11.24 -5.99 -4.73
C ARG A 59 -10.30 -5.17 -3.87
N ALA A 60 -10.08 -5.61 -2.64
CA ALA A 60 -9.16 -5.01 -1.69
C ALA A 60 -8.48 -6.09 -0.85
N CYS A 61 -7.44 -5.70 -0.12
CA CYS A 61 -6.77 -6.57 0.84
C CYS A 61 -6.94 -6.02 2.24
N ARG A 62 -7.43 -6.85 3.16
CA ARG A 62 -7.56 -6.51 4.58
C ARG A 62 -6.34 -6.99 5.36
N GLY A 63 -5.83 -6.13 6.24
CA GLY A 63 -4.77 -6.49 7.18
C GLY A 63 -5.28 -7.48 8.23
N LEU A 64 -4.52 -8.54 8.46
CA LEU A 64 -4.71 -9.51 9.53
C LEU A 64 -3.84 -9.09 10.73
N SER A 65 -4.43 -9.03 11.92
CA SER A 65 -3.76 -8.64 13.15
C SER A 65 -4.32 -9.46 14.31
N ASP A 66 -3.45 -9.81 15.26
CA ASP A 66 -3.82 -10.50 16.50
C ASP A 66 -4.14 -9.51 17.63
N GLN A 67 -3.99 -8.21 17.38
CA GLN A 67 -4.34 -7.20 18.38
C GLN A 67 -5.88 -7.12 18.53
N PRO A 68 -6.40 -7.36 19.75
CA PRO A 68 -7.82 -7.22 20.00
C PRO A 68 -8.24 -5.78 19.77
N ASN A 69 -9.31 -5.58 19.00
CA ASN A 69 -9.86 -4.26 18.61
C ASN A 69 -8.99 -3.43 17.64
N ALA A 70 -8.04 -4.03 16.93
CA ALA A 70 -7.33 -3.32 15.86
C ALA A 70 -8.31 -2.74 14.84
N THR A 71 -8.11 -1.46 14.49
CA THR A 71 -8.90 -0.83 13.42
C THR A 71 -8.61 -1.55 12.10
N PRO A 72 -9.63 -2.03 11.36
CA PRO A 72 -9.42 -2.68 10.09
C PRO A 72 -8.61 -1.80 9.13
N VAL A 73 -7.63 -2.41 8.47
CA VAL A 73 -6.80 -1.75 7.48
C VAL A 73 -7.09 -2.34 6.12
N PHE A 74 -7.31 -1.49 5.13
CA PHE A 74 -7.52 -1.90 3.75
C PHE A 74 -6.45 -1.32 2.84
N LEU A 75 -5.97 -2.14 1.90
CA LEU A 75 -5.10 -1.73 0.81
C LEU A 75 -5.72 -2.09 -0.53
N CYS A 76 -5.43 -1.26 -1.54
CA CYS A 76 -5.75 -1.61 -2.92
C CYS A 76 -4.79 -2.71 -3.43
N PRO A 77 -5.17 -3.45 -4.48
CA PRO A 77 -4.32 -4.51 -5.06
C PRO A 77 -2.92 -4.01 -5.48
N GLY A 78 -2.82 -2.76 -5.95
CA GLY A 78 -1.53 -2.16 -6.31
C GLY A 78 -0.62 -1.85 -5.13
N CYS A 79 -1.18 -1.57 -3.94
CA CYS A 79 -0.38 -1.29 -2.75
C CYS A 79 0.07 -2.58 -2.07
N VAL A 80 -0.82 -3.58 -1.94
CA VAL A 80 -0.42 -4.88 -1.36
C VAL A 80 0.63 -5.58 -2.24
N GLY A 81 0.52 -5.48 -3.57
CA GLY A 81 1.45 -6.11 -4.50
C GLY A 81 2.87 -5.53 -4.46
N ARG A 82 3.05 -4.34 -3.87
CA ARG A 82 4.38 -3.77 -3.59
C ARG A 82 5.01 -4.37 -2.33
N ILE A 83 4.20 -4.82 -1.36
CA ILE A 83 4.68 -5.40 -0.11
C ILE A 83 5.23 -6.82 -0.32
N GLY A 84 4.65 -7.59 -1.25
CA GLY A 84 5.03 -8.99 -1.50
C GLY A 84 6.14 -9.22 -2.53
N LYS A 85 6.87 -8.19 -2.96
CA LYS A 85 7.92 -8.27 -4.00
C LYS A 85 9.35 -8.08 -3.49
N GLU A 86 9.54 -8.23 -2.18
CA GLU A 86 10.87 -8.29 -1.55
C GLU A 86 11.44 -9.72 -1.57
#